data_AF-A0A2P4Q124-F1
#
_entry.id   AF-A0A2P4Q124-F1
#
_cell.length_a   1.000
_cell.length_b   1.000
_cell.length_c   1.000
_cell.angle_alpha   90.00
_cell.angle_beta   90.00
_cell.angle_gamma   90.00
#
_symmetry.space_group_name_H-M   'P 1'
#
loop_
_entity.id
_entity.type
_entity.pdbx_description
1 polymer ?
#
loop_
_entity_poly.entity_id
_entity_poly.type
_entity_poly.pdbx_seq_one_letter_code
_entity_poly.pdbx_strand_id
1 'polypeptide(L)'
;MSESKDGTLVTSDERFVEDKEFEEKLVRKMDFRIMPLLILLYFLAFLDRVNIGNAKLTTMEKDLGLVGSEFNWCLSIFFIGYILFEVPSNIALIKTSAFLWIALIMFSWGVVVTLIAFVKNFAGLLAARFFVGACEAGLAPGAVYFLATWYKRSEINSRIAYLSIGNSFAGSFSGLLAFSLIKLEGKLNLKGWQWLFLVEGLITVVVAIASYFFISDYPEKSRWLTDKERKYATDRLKHDIGKAHIIHYNRAHIYAAFTDYKVYLAMIQLFVASISVSSYQLFLPSIVHGMGYNFVVSQLFSIPPFFCAGVSTIIVAIISDRKRTRGPIMFLTSIIGIIGYIMLLIPSLSGPAKYVGACIVGTGLVPAVTTAVAWMANNIAGHAKRGIAAGLILMSANIGGVIASQIYREKDFPNYIFGNSIALGCLVAATCIAVLQYFIYKTLNEKKRKDPQSFLQGKSEEEIKNLGDLHPDFMYIL
;
A
#
# COMPACT_ATOMS: atom_id res chain seq x y z
N MET A 1 -32.62 36.69 0.57
CA MET A 1 -33.19 37.65 -0.39
C MET A 1 -32.84 39.04 0.11
N SER A 2 -31.79 39.65 -0.46
CA SER A 2 -31.50 41.08 -0.33
C SER A 2 -31.06 41.54 -1.71
N GLU A 3 -31.90 42.33 -2.36
CA GLU A 3 -31.70 42.83 -3.72
C GLU A 3 -30.62 43.90 -3.73
N SER A 4 -29.62 43.73 -4.61
CA SER A 4 -28.81 44.84 -5.11
C SER A 4 -29.19 45.06 -6.57
N LYS A 5 -29.68 46.27 -6.84
CA LYS A 5 -30.10 46.79 -8.13
C LYS A 5 -28.86 47.08 -8.98
N ASP A 6 -28.48 46.12 -9.82
CA ASP A 6 -27.93 46.38 -11.15
C ASP A 6 -27.93 45.05 -11.92
N GLY A 7 -28.80 44.97 -12.93
CA GLY A 7 -29.15 43.79 -13.70
C GLY A 7 -28.08 43.34 -14.69
N THR A 8 -26.86 43.09 -14.20
CA THR A 8 -25.89 42.27 -14.90
C THR A 8 -25.87 40.90 -14.23
N LEU A 9 -26.60 39.96 -14.80
CA LEU A 9 -26.30 38.55 -14.64
C LEU A 9 -24.85 38.37 -15.09
N VAL A 10 -23.90 38.29 -14.15
CA VAL A 10 -22.57 37.77 -14.45
C VAL A 10 -22.73 36.26 -14.61
N THR A 11 -23.32 35.85 -15.74
CA THR A 11 -23.07 34.52 -16.29
C THR A 11 -21.66 34.54 -16.86
N SER A 12 -20.65 34.46 -15.99
CA SER A 12 -19.34 33.99 -16.42
C SER A 12 -19.41 32.47 -16.57
N ASP A 13 -20.24 31.99 -17.50
CA ASP A 13 -19.98 30.74 -18.19
C ASP A 13 -18.76 30.98 -19.09
N GLU A 14 -17.60 31.24 -18.48
CA GLU A 14 -16.32 31.03 -19.15
C GLU A 14 -16.28 29.53 -19.42
N ARG A 15 -16.68 29.12 -20.63
CA ARG A 15 -16.46 27.76 -21.11
C ARG A 15 -14.98 27.48 -20.91
N PHE A 16 -14.67 26.54 -20.02
CA PHE A 16 -13.30 26.06 -19.84
C PHE A 16 -12.76 25.63 -21.21
N VAL A 17 -11.81 26.41 -21.75
CA VAL A 17 -11.15 26.09 -23.01
C VAL A 17 -9.99 25.17 -22.68
N GLU A 18 -10.09 23.91 -23.09
CA GLU A 18 -9.07 22.91 -22.86
C GLU A 18 -7.86 23.20 -23.77
N ASP A 19 -6.79 23.75 -23.17
CA ASP A 19 -5.49 23.92 -23.82
C ASP A 19 -4.61 22.72 -23.45
N LYS A 20 -4.57 21.73 -24.35
CA LYS A 20 -3.85 20.48 -24.10
C LYS A 20 -2.35 20.69 -23.91
N GLU A 21 -1.73 21.61 -24.65
CA GLU A 21 -0.28 21.83 -24.55
C GLU A 21 0.08 22.53 -23.23
N PHE A 22 -0.73 23.50 -22.83
CA PHE A 22 -0.58 24.16 -21.54
C PHE A 22 -0.84 23.19 -20.38
N GLU A 23 -1.87 22.35 -20.50
CA GLU A 23 -2.20 21.34 -19.51
C GLU A 23 -1.07 20.33 -19.32
N GLU A 24 -0.48 19.80 -20.39
CA GLU A 24 0.64 18.87 -20.29
C GLU A 24 1.85 19.50 -19.58
N LYS A 25 2.18 20.76 -19.90
CA LYS A 25 3.28 21.48 -19.24
C LYS A 25 2.99 21.70 -17.75
N LEU A 26 1.76 22.09 -17.42
CA LEU A 26 1.32 22.31 -16.04
C LEU A 26 1.35 21.00 -15.23
N VAL A 27 0.82 19.92 -15.78
CA VAL A 27 0.79 18.60 -15.14
C VAL A 27 2.21 18.09 -14.90
N ARG A 28 3.13 18.23 -15.86
CA ARG A 28 4.54 17.90 -15.65
C ARG A 28 5.17 18.73 -14.54
N LYS A 29 4.89 20.04 -14.48
CA LYS A 29 5.38 20.93 -13.41
C LYS A 29 4.85 20.49 -12.04
N MET A 30 3.57 20.11 -11.96
CA MET A 30 2.97 19.55 -10.75
C MET A 30 3.63 18.22 -10.35
N ASP A 31 3.82 17.31 -11.31
CA ASP A 31 4.43 16.01 -11.09
C ASP A 31 5.84 16.16 -10.52
N PHE A 32 6.69 17.02 -11.11
CA PHE A 32 8.05 17.28 -10.63
C PHE A 32 8.13 17.90 -9.23
N ARG A 33 7.07 18.60 -8.79
CA ARG A 33 7.06 19.24 -7.47
C ARG A 33 6.44 18.36 -6.38
N ILE A 34 5.39 17.63 -6.72
CA ILE A 34 4.56 16.89 -5.77
C ILE A 34 5.01 15.43 -5.65
N MET A 35 5.22 14.76 -6.79
CA MET A 35 5.44 13.31 -6.79
C MET A 35 6.75 12.88 -6.12
N PRO A 36 7.92 13.54 -6.35
CA PRO A 36 9.15 13.15 -5.68
C PRO A 36 9.03 13.15 -4.15
N LEU A 37 8.32 14.14 -3.60
CA LEU A 37 8.12 14.21 -2.17
C LEU A 37 7.20 13.09 -1.69
N LEU A 38 6.04 12.88 -2.31
CA LEU A 38 5.13 11.78 -1.93
C LEU A 38 5.80 10.39 -2.06
N ILE A 39 6.60 10.19 -3.12
CA ILE A 39 7.39 8.97 -3.30
C ILE A 39 8.39 8.82 -2.15
N LEU A 40 9.07 9.91 -1.75
CA LEU A 40 9.98 9.90 -0.60
C LEU A 40 9.23 9.58 0.71
N LEU A 41 8.03 10.12 0.93
CA LEU A 41 7.23 9.82 2.14
C LEU A 41 6.90 8.33 2.22
N TYR A 42 6.43 7.75 1.11
CA TYR A 42 6.11 6.33 1.01
C TYR A 42 7.34 5.44 1.12
N PHE A 43 8.44 5.88 0.51
CA PHE A 43 9.72 5.21 0.61
C PHE A 43 10.16 5.10 2.08
N LEU A 44 10.12 6.21 2.83
CA LEU A 44 10.44 6.21 4.26
C LEU A 44 9.45 5.34 5.06
N ALA A 45 8.15 5.42 4.77
CA ALA A 45 7.11 4.58 5.39
C ALA A 45 7.41 3.09 5.28
N PHE A 46 7.76 2.64 4.10
CA PHE A 46 8.09 1.24 3.90
C PHE A 46 9.42 0.87 4.56
N LEU A 47 10.41 1.76 4.51
CA LEU A 47 11.72 1.57 5.11
C LEU A 47 11.59 1.26 6.62
N ASP A 48 10.89 2.12 7.35
CA ASP A 48 10.67 1.98 8.79
C ASP A 48 9.89 0.72 9.17
N ARG A 49 8.99 0.26 8.30
CA ARG A 49 8.24 -0.99 8.50
C ARG A 49 9.16 -2.22 8.47
N VAL A 50 10.14 -2.26 7.57
CA VAL A 50 11.07 -3.39 7.44
C VAL A 50 12.28 -3.29 8.39
N ASN A 51 12.60 -2.11 8.90
CA ASN A 51 13.74 -1.88 9.79
C ASN A 51 13.76 -2.73 11.05
N ILE A 52 12.60 -3.02 11.62
CA ILE A 52 12.54 -3.87 12.81
C ILE A 52 13.02 -5.31 12.51
N GLY A 53 12.78 -5.81 11.29
CA GLY A 53 13.32 -7.09 10.82
C GLY A 53 14.84 -7.04 10.75
N ASN A 54 15.40 -5.89 10.37
CA ASN A 54 16.85 -5.69 10.34
C ASN A 54 17.44 -5.58 11.75
N ALA A 55 16.77 -4.86 12.64
CA ALA A 55 17.16 -4.69 14.03
C ALA A 55 17.16 -6.02 14.79
N LYS A 56 16.26 -6.96 14.45
CA LYS A 56 16.26 -8.33 15.01
C LYS A 56 17.59 -9.05 14.83
N LEU A 57 18.26 -8.84 13.69
CA LEU A 57 19.57 -9.45 13.41
C LEU A 57 20.73 -8.81 14.18
N THR A 58 20.47 -7.82 15.02
CA THR A 58 21.49 -7.21 15.88
C THR A 58 21.36 -7.73 17.32
N THR A 59 21.87 -7.00 18.30
CA THR A 59 21.74 -7.31 19.72
C THR A 59 20.37 -6.96 20.31
N MET A 60 19.43 -6.41 19.53
CA MET A 60 18.15 -5.87 20.03
C MET A 60 17.37 -6.82 20.96
N GLU A 61 17.22 -8.10 20.59
CA GLU A 61 16.49 -9.07 21.42
C GLU A 61 17.16 -9.27 22.79
N LYS A 62 18.49 -9.32 22.81
CA LYS A 62 19.28 -9.46 24.04
C LYS A 62 19.26 -8.17 24.87
N ASP A 63 19.43 -7.02 24.23
CA ASP A 63 19.51 -5.71 24.89
C ASP A 63 18.19 -5.34 25.59
N LEU A 64 17.06 -5.74 25.01
CA LEU A 64 15.71 -5.46 25.55
C LEU A 64 15.15 -6.60 26.41
N GLY A 65 15.89 -7.70 26.54
CA GLY A 65 15.49 -8.88 27.30
C GLY A 65 14.25 -9.57 26.73
N LEU A 66 14.09 -9.58 25.40
CA LEU A 66 12.93 -10.20 24.74
C LEU A 66 13.01 -11.72 24.82
N VAL A 67 11.92 -12.37 25.23
CA VAL A 67 11.84 -13.82 25.40
C VAL A 67 10.72 -14.42 24.54
N GLY A 68 11.02 -15.52 23.86
CA GLY A 68 10.03 -16.35 23.17
C GLY A 68 9.32 -15.62 22.03
N SER A 69 8.06 -15.22 22.25
CA SER A 69 7.20 -14.60 21.22
C SER A 69 7.09 -13.07 21.34
N GLU A 70 7.78 -12.46 22.30
CA GLU A 70 7.68 -11.02 22.59
C GLU A 70 8.11 -10.15 21.39
N PHE A 71 9.16 -10.52 20.67
CA PHE A 71 9.56 -9.83 19.44
C PHE A 71 8.43 -9.87 18.40
N ASN A 72 7.80 -11.03 18.21
CA ASN A 72 6.71 -11.21 17.26
C ASN A 72 5.47 -10.39 17.67
N TRP A 73 5.17 -10.26 18.97
CA TRP A 73 4.12 -9.36 19.46
C TRP A 73 4.41 -7.88 19.15
N CYS A 74 5.67 -7.45 19.21
CA CYS A 74 6.09 -6.11 18.78
C CYS A 74 5.91 -5.88 17.27
N LEU A 75 5.89 -6.94 16.45
CA LEU A 75 5.52 -6.88 15.05
C LEU A 75 3.99 -6.80 14.86
N SER A 76 3.23 -7.65 15.56
CA SER A 76 1.77 -7.70 15.46
C SER A 76 1.07 -6.44 15.95
N ILE A 77 1.53 -5.83 17.05
CA ILE A 77 0.87 -4.68 17.67
C ILE A 77 0.86 -3.44 16.77
N PHE A 78 1.83 -3.33 15.86
CA PHE A 78 1.87 -2.29 14.83
C PHE A 78 0.62 -2.36 13.94
N PHE A 79 0.27 -3.54 13.43
CA PHE A 79 -0.91 -3.72 12.59
C PHE A 79 -2.20 -3.50 13.38
N ILE A 80 -2.24 -3.84 14.67
CA ILE A 80 -3.38 -3.55 15.54
C ILE A 80 -3.58 -2.04 15.68
N GLY A 81 -2.51 -1.29 15.96
CA GLY A 81 -2.56 0.18 16.00
C GLY A 81 -3.02 0.76 14.66
N TYR A 82 -2.51 0.23 13.55
CA TYR A 82 -2.91 0.64 12.21
C TYR A 82 -4.42 0.46 11.98
N ILE A 83 -4.96 -0.74 12.23
CA ILE A 83 -6.38 -1.06 12.00
C ILE A 83 -7.30 -0.16 12.85
N LEU A 84 -6.95 0.07 14.12
CA LEU A 84 -7.77 0.87 15.03
C LEU A 84 -7.83 2.34 14.62
N PHE A 85 -6.74 2.90 14.09
CA PHE A 85 -6.62 4.32 13.77
C PHE A 85 -6.81 4.65 12.28
N GLU A 86 -6.92 3.66 11.40
CA GLU A 86 -7.13 3.87 9.96
C GLU A 86 -8.41 4.68 9.68
N VAL A 87 -9.55 4.28 10.27
CA VAL A 87 -10.83 4.98 10.11
C VAL A 87 -10.83 6.35 10.82
N PRO A 88 -10.47 6.46 12.11
CA PRO A 88 -10.36 7.76 12.78
C PRO A 88 -9.46 8.76 12.06
N SER A 89 -8.29 8.32 11.58
CA SER A 89 -7.34 9.19 10.87
C SER A 89 -7.90 9.69 9.55
N ASN A 90 -8.66 8.87 8.82
CA ASN A 90 -9.36 9.29 7.61
C ASN A 90 -10.47 10.31 7.86
N ILE A 91 -11.19 10.18 8.97
CA ILE A 91 -12.20 11.17 9.37
C ILE A 91 -11.52 12.50 9.72
N ALA A 92 -10.37 12.45 10.40
CA ALA A 92 -9.58 13.64 10.72
C ALA A 92 -9.09 14.34 9.45
N LEU A 93 -8.55 13.58 8.48
CA LEU A 93 -8.09 14.07 7.18
C LEU A 93 -9.15 14.90 6.44
N ILE A 94 -10.43 14.49 6.47
CA ILE A 94 -11.53 15.22 5.80
C ILE A 94 -11.84 16.54 6.52
N LYS A 95 -11.65 16.59 7.84
CA LYS A 95 -11.93 17.79 8.66
C LYS A 95 -10.77 18.77 8.68
N THR A 96 -9.56 18.31 8.38
CA THR A 96 -8.34 19.13 8.35
C THR A 96 -7.89 19.38 6.92
N SER A 97 -6.81 20.15 6.75
CA SER A 97 -6.09 20.18 5.49
C SER A 97 -5.47 18.80 5.19
N ALA A 98 -5.62 18.31 3.96
CA ALA A 98 -5.09 17.04 3.50
C ALA A 98 -3.59 16.90 3.77
N PHE A 99 -2.84 17.94 3.41
CA PHE A 99 -1.39 17.89 3.44
C PHE A 99 -0.83 18.24 4.83
N LEU A 100 -1.44 19.17 5.56
CA LEU A 100 -1.11 19.39 6.98
C LEU A 100 -1.25 18.10 7.78
N TRP A 101 -2.29 17.30 7.50
CA TRP A 101 -2.50 16.03 8.18
C TRP A 101 -1.43 14.99 7.81
N ILE A 102 -1.07 14.85 6.53
CA ILE A 102 0.01 13.95 6.10
C ILE A 102 1.35 14.34 6.76
N ALA A 103 1.68 15.64 6.78
CA ALA A 103 2.89 16.13 7.43
C ALA A 103 2.89 15.89 8.94
N LEU A 104 1.73 16.09 9.61
CA LEU A 104 1.56 15.81 11.03
C LEU A 104 1.70 14.32 11.35
N ILE A 105 1.10 13.45 10.54
CA ILE A 105 1.25 11.99 10.63
C ILE A 105 2.73 11.64 10.57
N MET A 106 3.42 12.13 9.54
CA MET A 106 4.83 11.81 9.35
C MET A 106 5.73 12.33 10.45
N PHE A 107 5.48 13.55 10.92
CA PHE A 107 6.21 14.12 12.03
C PHE A 107 6.01 13.29 13.31
N SER A 108 4.75 13.00 13.65
CA SER A 108 4.41 12.24 14.86
C SER A 108 5.00 10.83 14.81
N TRP A 109 4.86 10.17 13.67
CA TRP A 109 5.41 8.84 13.43
C TRP A 109 6.94 8.83 13.46
N GLY A 110 7.61 9.76 12.77
CA GLY A 110 9.07 9.87 12.78
C GLY A 110 9.63 10.14 14.18
N VAL A 111 8.96 10.98 14.98
CA VAL A 111 9.31 11.19 16.39
C VAL A 111 9.21 9.89 17.18
N VAL A 112 8.12 9.12 17.04
CA VAL A 112 7.97 7.84 17.74
C VAL A 112 9.06 6.85 17.29
N VAL A 113 9.38 6.79 16.00
CA VAL A 113 10.48 5.95 15.48
C VAL A 113 11.82 6.37 16.11
N THR A 114 12.13 7.66 16.17
CA THR A 114 13.34 8.15 16.86
C THR A 114 13.36 7.74 18.34
N LEU A 115 12.20 7.75 19.01
CA LEU A 115 12.08 7.35 20.42
C LEU A 115 12.32 5.84 20.63
N ILE A 116 12.11 4.99 19.62
CA ILE A 116 12.43 3.55 19.70
C ILE A 116 13.90 3.33 20.06
N ALA A 117 14.82 4.17 19.57
CA ALA A 117 16.25 4.07 19.86
C ALA A 117 16.57 4.14 21.36
N PHE A 118 15.68 4.70 22.19
CA PHE A 118 15.89 4.88 23.63
C PHE A 118 15.09 3.90 24.50
N VAL A 119 14.36 2.97 23.90
CA VAL A 119 13.62 1.93 24.62
C VAL A 119 14.57 0.96 25.31
N LYS A 120 14.18 0.45 26.49
CA LYS A 120 15.01 -0.42 27.34
C LYS A 120 14.38 -1.76 27.70
N ASN A 121 13.12 -2.01 27.33
CA ASN A 121 12.40 -3.23 27.68
C ASN A 121 11.29 -3.54 26.66
N PHE A 122 10.72 -4.75 26.77
CA PHE A 122 9.60 -5.21 25.96
C PHE A 122 8.41 -4.24 25.96
N ALA A 123 7.95 -3.79 27.13
CA ALA A 123 6.76 -2.93 27.23
C ALA A 123 6.93 -1.59 26.50
N GLY A 124 8.11 -0.98 26.60
CA GLY A 124 8.44 0.25 25.87
C GLY A 124 8.48 0.03 24.35
N LEU A 125 9.00 -1.12 23.89
CA LEU A 125 9.05 -1.44 22.46
C LEU A 125 7.64 -1.68 21.93
N LEU A 126 6.84 -2.44 22.67
CA LEU A 126 5.44 -2.73 22.34
C LEU A 126 4.61 -1.45 22.23
N ALA A 127 4.74 -0.53 23.20
CA ALA A 127 4.07 0.76 23.19
C ALA A 127 4.51 1.63 22.02
N ALA A 128 5.83 1.76 21.79
CA ALA A 128 6.34 2.54 20.66
C ALA A 128 5.82 1.98 19.32
N ARG A 129 5.83 0.66 19.15
CA ARG A 129 5.33 -0.01 17.93
C ARG A 129 3.83 0.17 17.71
N PHE A 130 3.03 0.17 18.78
CA PHE A 130 1.62 0.52 18.71
C PHE A 130 1.41 1.95 18.19
N PHE A 131 2.13 2.93 18.75
CA PHE A 131 2.02 4.33 18.34
C PHE A 131 2.56 4.57 16.93
N VAL A 132 3.60 3.86 16.49
CA VAL A 132 4.05 3.88 15.09
C VAL A 132 2.90 3.47 14.18
N GLY A 133 2.24 2.34 14.45
CA GLY A 133 1.10 1.88 13.66
C GLY A 133 -0.08 2.85 13.69
N ALA A 134 -0.40 3.40 14.86
CA ALA A 134 -1.47 4.37 15.03
C ALA A 134 -1.24 5.67 14.25
N CYS A 135 0.00 6.19 14.25
CA CYS A 135 0.36 7.38 13.49
C CYS A 135 0.37 7.11 11.98
N GLU A 136 0.95 5.99 11.53
CA GLU A 136 1.09 5.64 10.10
C GLU A 136 -0.25 5.37 9.40
N ALA A 137 -1.29 4.99 10.16
CA ALA A 137 -2.58 4.51 9.64
C ALA A 137 -3.26 5.43 8.60
N GLY A 138 -3.05 6.75 8.70
CA GLY A 138 -3.64 7.73 7.79
C GLY A 138 -2.82 8.05 6.54
N LEU A 139 -1.58 7.56 6.42
CA LEU A 139 -0.68 7.97 5.35
C LEU A 139 -1.19 7.54 3.98
N ALA A 140 -1.55 6.25 3.85
CA ALA A 140 -1.97 5.67 2.58
C ALA A 140 -3.25 6.31 2.00
N PRO A 141 -4.37 6.36 2.74
CA PRO A 141 -5.57 7.06 2.30
C PRO A 141 -5.37 8.58 2.20
N GLY A 142 -4.53 9.17 3.07
CA GLY A 142 -4.14 10.57 3.04
C GLY A 142 -3.53 10.98 1.70
N ALA A 143 -2.55 10.23 1.22
CA ALA A 143 -1.89 10.55 -0.05
C ALA A 143 -2.80 10.38 -1.26
N VAL A 144 -3.68 9.37 -1.26
CA VAL A 144 -4.68 9.22 -2.33
C VAL A 144 -5.64 10.42 -2.36
N TYR A 145 -6.11 10.86 -1.20
CA TYR A 145 -6.96 12.05 -1.08
C TYR A 145 -6.22 13.31 -1.55
N PHE A 146 -4.96 13.48 -1.14
CA PHE A 146 -4.14 14.60 -1.58
C PHE A 146 -3.87 14.60 -3.09
N LEU A 147 -3.64 13.45 -3.71
CA LEU A 147 -3.55 13.36 -5.17
C LEU A 147 -4.87 13.79 -5.83
N ALA A 148 -6.02 13.44 -5.24
CA ALA A 148 -7.32 13.84 -5.75
C ALA A 148 -7.62 15.35 -5.63
N THR A 149 -6.90 16.11 -4.79
CA THR A 149 -7.05 17.58 -4.73
C THR A 149 -6.22 18.31 -5.77
N TRP A 150 -5.26 17.64 -6.41
CA TRP A 150 -4.35 18.23 -7.40
C TRP A 150 -4.55 17.71 -8.82
N TYR A 151 -4.97 16.44 -8.99
CA TYR A 151 -4.99 15.77 -10.28
C TYR A 151 -6.40 15.35 -10.71
N LYS A 152 -6.63 15.28 -12.03
CA LYS A 152 -7.87 14.75 -12.61
C LYS A 152 -8.01 13.25 -12.31
N ARG A 153 -9.24 12.72 -12.34
CA ARG A 153 -9.50 11.29 -12.07
C ARG A 153 -8.72 10.34 -12.99
N SER A 154 -8.54 10.72 -14.25
CA SER A 154 -7.76 9.95 -15.24
C SER A 154 -6.26 9.91 -14.94
N GLU A 155 -5.76 10.87 -14.15
CA GLU A 155 -4.34 11.07 -13.86
C GLU A 155 -3.89 10.36 -12.58
N ILE A 156 -4.79 10.16 -11.62
CA ILE A 156 -4.48 9.64 -10.28
C ILE A 156 -3.86 8.24 -10.33
N ASN A 157 -4.39 7.35 -11.18
CA ASN A 157 -3.96 5.94 -11.22
C ASN A 157 -2.46 5.78 -11.52
N SER A 158 -1.92 6.51 -12.50
CA SER A 158 -0.49 6.46 -12.84
C SER A 158 0.39 6.95 -11.69
N ARG A 159 -0.10 7.91 -10.91
CA ARG A 159 0.63 8.50 -9.78
C ARG A 159 0.65 7.57 -8.57
N ILE A 160 -0.46 6.87 -8.30
CA ILE A 160 -0.49 5.78 -7.32
C ILE A 160 0.49 4.66 -7.70
N ALA A 161 0.62 4.36 -8.99
CA ALA A 161 1.62 3.40 -9.46
C ALA A 161 3.06 3.88 -9.16
N TYR A 162 3.37 5.17 -9.33
CA TYR A 162 4.67 5.73 -8.94
C TYR A 162 4.94 5.63 -7.43
N LEU A 163 3.94 5.84 -6.58
CA LEU A 163 4.08 5.64 -5.13
C LEU A 163 4.43 4.19 -4.79
N SER A 164 3.82 3.24 -5.50
CA SER A 164 4.08 1.81 -5.30
C SER A 164 5.52 1.41 -5.67
N ILE A 165 6.11 2.08 -6.66
CA ILE A 165 7.53 1.90 -7.02
C ILE A 165 8.45 2.31 -5.86
N GLY A 166 8.15 3.42 -5.18
CA GLY A 166 8.89 3.87 -4.00
C GLY A 166 8.97 2.80 -2.91
N ASN A 167 7.85 2.14 -2.61
CA ASN A 167 7.79 1.04 -1.64
C ASN A 167 8.69 -0.14 -2.04
N SER A 168 8.71 -0.50 -3.32
CA SER A 168 9.54 -1.62 -3.79
C SER A 168 11.04 -1.36 -3.64
N PHE A 169 11.50 -0.13 -3.91
CA PHE A 169 12.91 0.23 -3.76
C PHE A 169 13.33 0.44 -2.30
N ALA A 170 12.41 0.84 -1.43
CA ALA A 170 12.68 1.03 0.00
C ALA A 170 13.20 -0.23 0.68
N GLY A 171 12.69 -1.43 0.32
CA GLY A 171 13.20 -2.69 0.86
C GLY A 171 14.69 -2.94 0.55
N SER A 172 15.12 -2.64 -0.68
CA SER A 172 16.52 -2.77 -1.09
C SER A 172 17.42 -1.74 -0.40
N PHE A 173 16.95 -0.51 -0.22
CA PHE A 173 17.71 0.54 0.48
C PHE A 173 17.80 0.29 2.00
N SER A 174 16.76 -0.30 2.59
CA SER A 174 16.73 -0.62 4.02
C SER A 174 17.88 -1.55 4.43
N GLY A 175 18.15 -2.60 3.65
CA GLY A 175 19.29 -3.50 3.91
C GLY A 175 20.65 -2.79 3.82
N LEU A 176 20.81 -1.85 2.88
CA LEU A 176 22.04 -1.05 2.73
C LEU A 176 22.25 -0.09 3.91
N LEU A 177 21.19 0.59 4.34
CA LEU A 177 21.23 1.48 5.49
C LEU A 177 21.53 0.71 6.77
N ALA A 178 20.84 -0.42 6.99
CA ALA A 178 21.12 -1.30 8.12
C ALA A 178 22.58 -1.79 8.12
N PHE A 179 23.10 -2.27 7.00
CA PHE A 179 24.51 -2.68 6.87
C PHE A 179 25.50 -1.56 7.25
N SER A 180 25.18 -0.32 6.90
CA SER A 180 26.04 0.83 7.14
C SER A 180 25.96 1.32 8.59
N LEU A 181 24.75 1.39 9.15
CA LEU A 181 24.48 1.92 10.48
C LEU A 181 24.85 0.94 11.60
N ILE A 182 24.73 -0.37 11.37
CA ILE A 182 25.17 -1.39 12.34
C ILE A 182 26.68 -1.27 12.61
N LYS A 183 27.49 -0.83 11.64
CA LYS A 183 28.94 -0.60 11.83
C LYS A 183 29.27 0.58 12.75
N LEU A 184 28.28 1.40 13.11
CA LEU A 184 28.45 2.50 14.08
C LEU A 184 28.28 2.03 15.52
N GLU A 185 28.07 0.74 15.75
CA GLU A 185 27.98 0.16 17.08
C GLU A 185 29.15 0.59 17.98
N GLY A 186 28.82 1.00 19.21
CA GLY A 186 29.77 1.47 20.21
C GLY A 186 30.09 2.97 20.13
N LYS A 187 29.76 3.66 19.03
CA LYS A 187 29.86 5.12 18.97
C LYS A 187 28.76 5.77 19.82
N LEU A 188 29.12 6.78 20.61
CA LEU A 188 28.23 7.48 21.55
C LEU A 188 27.50 6.55 22.55
N ASN A 189 28.08 5.38 22.86
CA ASN A 189 27.44 4.34 23.68
C ASN A 189 26.11 3.81 23.11
N LEU A 190 25.88 3.94 21.81
CA LEU A 190 24.70 3.43 21.13
C LEU A 190 25.00 2.09 20.44
N LYS A 191 24.00 1.21 20.47
CA LYS A 191 24.00 -0.10 19.78
C LYS A 191 23.63 0.08 18.30
N GLY A 192 23.97 -0.90 17.47
CA GLY A 192 23.70 -0.85 16.03
C GLY A 192 22.22 -0.61 15.67
N TRP A 193 21.29 -1.26 16.38
CA TRP A 193 19.86 -1.04 16.16
C TRP A 193 19.36 0.33 16.64
N GLN A 194 19.98 0.91 17.67
CA GLN A 194 19.63 2.24 18.15
C GLN A 194 19.99 3.29 17.10
N TRP A 195 21.17 3.16 16.47
CA TRP A 195 21.57 4.00 15.34
C TRP A 195 20.60 3.89 14.16
N LEU A 196 20.11 2.68 13.87
CA LEU A 196 19.13 2.44 12.81
C LEU A 196 17.86 3.28 13.03
N PHE A 197 17.17 3.10 14.15
CA PHE A 197 15.94 3.85 14.42
C PHE A 197 16.17 5.35 14.66
N LEU A 198 17.31 5.74 15.24
CA LEU A 198 17.63 7.13 15.50
C LEU A 198 17.82 7.91 14.18
N VAL A 199 18.67 7.41 13.29
CA VAL A 199 18.99 8.10 12.03
C VAL A 199 17.76 8.15 11.14
N GLU A 200 17.04 7.04 11.02
CA GLU A 200 15.91 6.96 10.12
C GLU A 200 14.71 7.76 10.59
N GLY A 201 14.38 7.68 11.89
CA GLY A 201 13.35 8.54 12.48
C GLY A 201 13.68 10.03 12.32
N LEU A 202 14.95 10.42 12.51
CA LEU A 202 15.37 11.81 12.33
C LEU A 202 15.26 12.27 10.87
N ILE A 203 15.64 11.43 9.91
CA ILE A 203 15.45 11.72 8.48
C ILE A 203 13.96 11.92 8.20
N THR A 204 13.10 11.04 8.71
CA THR A 204 11.64 11.15 8.58
C THR A 204 11.11 12.45 9.16
N VAL A 205 11.58 12.86 10.35
CA VAL A 205 11.19 14.14 10.99
C VAL A 205 11.64 15.34 10.15
N VAL A 206 12.89 15.34 9.67
CA VAL A 206 13.43 16.42 8.83
C VAL A 206 12.65 16.52 7.53
N VAL A 207 12.36 15.40 6.88
CA VAL A 207 11.55 15.36 5.65
C VAL A 207 10.12 15.82 5.91
N ALA A 208 9.52 15.46 7.05
CA ALA A 208 8.19 15.92 7.43
C ALA A 208 8.16 17.46 7.61
N ILE A 209 9.13 18.02 8.33
CA ILE A 209 9.25 19.48 8.51
C ILE A 209 9.50 20.18 7.17
N ALA A 210 10.42 19.66 6.35
CA ALA A 210 10.69 20.21 5.03
C ALA A 210 9.44 20.16 4.15
N SER A 211 8.70 19.06 4.18
CA SER A 211 7.49 18.90 3.38
C SER A 211 6.49 20.01 3.64
N TYR A 212 6.31 20.39 4.91
CA TYR A 212 5.40 21.48 5.31
C TYR A 212 5.66 22.79 4.58
N PHE A 213 6.92 23.10 4.27
CA PHE A 213 7.30 24.32 3.56
C PHE A 213 7.24 24.21 2.03
N PHE A 214 7.42 23.01 1.47
CA PHE A 214 7.52 22.81 0.03
C PHE A 214 6.18 22.57 -0.67
N ILE A 215 5.18 22.04 0.04
CA ILE A 215 3.87 21.68 -0.53
C ILE A 215 2.77 22.63 -0.05
N SER A 216 1.82 22.88 -0.95
CA SER A 216 0.57 23.58 -0.64
C SER A 216 -0.59 22.59 -0.67
N ASP A 217 -1.63 22.84 0.12
CA ASP A 217 -2.76 21.91 0.23
C ASP A 217 -3.59 21.81 -1.06
N TYR A 218 -3.76 22.97 -1.71
CA TYR A 218 -4.61 23.12 -2.89
C TYR A 218 -3.88 23.93 -3.97
N PRO A 219 -4.18 23.67 -5.25
CA PRO A 219 -3.69 24.50 -6.35
C PRO A 219 -3.96 26.00 -6.10
N GLU A 220 -5.15 26.34 -5.60
CA GLU A 220 -5.58 27.71 -5.27
C GLU A 220 -4.68 28.43 -4.25
N LYS A 221 -4.07 27.70 -3.32
CA LYS A 221 -3.20 28.28 -2.29
C LYS A 221 -1.72 28.16 -2.63
N SER A 222 -1.40 27.68 -3.83
CA SER A 222 -0.03 27.39 -4.22
C SER A 222 0.77 28.68 -4.48
N ARG A 223 1.95 28.76 -3.86
CA ARG A 223 2.88 29.89 -4.01
C ARG A 223 3.78 29.79 -5.25
N TRP A 224 3.87 28.61 -5.85
CA TRP A 224 4.80 28.30 -6.94
C TRP A 224 4.13 28.21 -8.33
N LEU A 225 2.80 28.24 -8.39
CA LEU A 225 2.06 28.44 -9.63
C LEU A 225 1.86 29.93 -9.88
N THR A 226 1.98 30.33 -11.15
CA THR A 226 1.54 31.66 -11.61
C THR A 226 0.02 31.77 -11.54
N ASP A 227 -0.53 32.99 -11.53
CA ASP A 227 -1.99 33.19 -11.42
C ASP A 227 -2.76 32.51 -12.56
N LYS A 228 -2.20 32.50 -13.77
CA LYS A 228 -2.75 31.79 -14.94
C LYS A 228 -2.77 30.28 -14.73
N GLU A 229 -1.63 29.70 -14.32
CA GLU A 229 -1.53 28.26 -14.03
C GLU A 229 -2.47 27.84 -12.90
N ARG A 230 -2.58 28.67 -11.85
CA ARG A 230 -3.45 28.43 -10.70
C ARG A 230 -4.92 28.41 -11.09
N LYS A 231 -5.35 29.41 -11.87
CA LYS A 231 -6.72 29.48 -12.38
C LYS A 231 -7.02 28.23 -13.23
N TYR A 232 -6.14 27.91 -14.19
CA TYR A 232 -6.31 26.73 -15.04
C TYR A 232 -6.32 25.41 -14.24
N ALA A 233 -5.43 25.25 -13.26
CA ALA A 233 -5.38 24.06 -12.39
C ALA A 233 -6.66 23.88 -11.57
N THR A 234 -7.29 24.98 -11.18
CA THR A 234 -8.54 24.96 -10.41
C THR A 234 -9.73 24.67 -11.33
N ASP A 235 -9.79 25.34 -12.47
CA ASP A 235 -10.89 25.22 -13.43
C ASP A 235 -10.93 23.82 -14.06
N ARG A 236 -9.77 23.24 -14.38
CA ARG A 236 -9.68 21.87 -14.92
C ARG A 236 -10.21 20.82 -13.94
N LEU A 237 -9.99 21.01 -12.64
CA LEU A 237 -10.49 20.11 -11.59
C LEU A 237 -11.99 20.28 -11.40
N LYS A 238 -12.49 21.53 -11.38
CA LYS A 238 -13.94 21.81 -11.35
C LYS A 238 -14.66 21.21 -12.56
N HIS A 239 -14.04 21.28 -13.74
CA HIS A 239 -14.57 20.68 -14.96
C HIS A 239 -14.55 19.14 -14.94
N ASP A 240 -13.48 18.52 -14.44
CA ASP A 240 -13.36 17.05 -14.28
C ASP A 240 -14.34 16.49 -13.24
N ILE A 241 -14.61 17.24 -12.18
CA ILE A 241 -15.65 16.91 -11.20
C ILE A 241 -17.04 17.08 -11.84
N GLY A 242 -17.24 18.05 -12.73
CA GLY A 242 -18.49 18.25 -13.48
C GLY A 242 -19.73 18.30 -12.57
N LYS A 243 -20.88 17.81 -13.07
CA LYS A 243 -22.10 17.58 -12.26
C LYS A 243 -21.98 16.39 -11.30
N ALA A 244 -20.79 15.81 -11.08
CA ALA A 244 -20.59 14.77 -10.07
C ALA A 244 -20.58 15.39 -8.65
N HIS A 245 -21.58 16.22 -8.36
CA HIS A 245 -21.93 16.63 -7.02
C HIS A 245 -22.69 15.48 -6.35
N ILE A 246 -22.11 15.02 -5.25
CA ILE A 246 -22.77 14.28 -4.17
C ILE A 246 -23.42 12.98 -4.66
N ILE A 247 -22.63 11.91 -4.60
CA ILE A 247 -23.17 10.56 -4.51
C ILE A 247 -24.11 10.59 -3.31
N HIS A 248 -25.42 10.55 -3.54
CA HIS A 248 -26.35 10.27 -2.46
C HIS A 248 -25.89 8.96 -1.84
N TYR A 249 -25.39 9.02 -0.60
CA TYR A 249 -25.10 7.86 0.22
C TYR A 249 -26.40 7.10 0.41
N ASN A 250 -26.71 6.21 -0.52
CA ASN A 250 -27.88 5.36 -0.41
C ASN A 250 -27.49 4.18 0.48
N ARG A 251 -28.27 3.93 1.54
CA ARG A 251 -28.08 2.78 2.44
C ARG A 251 -28.02 1.46 1.65
N ALA A 252 -28.68 1.39 0.50
CA ALA A 252 -28.61 0.27 -0.43
C ALA A 252 -27.18 -0.02 -0.94
N HIS A 253 -26.36 1.00 -1.22
CA HIS A 253 -24.98 0.79 -1.69
C HIS A 253 -24.05 0.31 -0.57
N ILE A 254 -24.29 0.75 0.67
CA ILE A 254 -23.58 0.25 1.85
C ILE A 254 -23.91 -1.23 2.03
N TYR A 255 -25.19 -1.57 2.06
CA TYR A 255 -25.65 -2.95 2.21
C TYR A 255 -25.14 -3.85 1.09
N ALA A 256 -25.10 -3.37 -0.16
CA ALA A 256 -24.55 -4.10 -1.30
C ALA A 256 -23.05 -4.40 -1.15
N ALA A 257 -22.25 -3.53 -0.54
CA ALA A 257 -20.84 -3.80 -0.28
C ALA A 257 -20.65 -4.92 0.77
N PHE A 258 -21.51 -4.95 1.80
CA PHE A 258 -21.48 -5.96 2.87
C PHE A 258 -22.18 -7.28 2.52
N THR A 259 -22.88 -7.38 1.39
CA THR A 259 -23.59 -8.62 0.99
C THR A 259 -23.03 -9.26 -0.27
N ASP A 260 -22.15 -8.57 -1.01
CA ASP A 260 -21.58 -9.11 -2.23
C ASP A 260 -20.48 -10.14 -1.94
N TYR A 261 -20.76 -11.41 -2.26
CA TYR A 261 -19.80 -12.50 -2.13
C TYR A 261 -18.49 -12.25 -2.88
N LYS A 262 -18.48 -11.45 -3.97
CA LYS A 262 -17.26 -11.08 -4.70
C LYS A 262 -16.32 -10.23 -3.84
N VAL A 263 -16.88 -9.38 -2.98
CA VAL A 263 -16.11 -8.58 -2.00
C VAL A 263 -15.51 -9.50 -0.94
N TYR A 264 -16.27 -10.47 -0.44
CA TYR A 264 -15.74 -11.46 0.52
C TYR A 264 -14.65 -12.34 -0.07
N LEU A 265 -14.80 -12.80 -1.32
CA LEU A 265 -13.74 -13.54 -2.01
C LEU A 265 -12.46 -12.69 -2.13
N ALA A 266 -12.60 -11.42 -2.47
CA ALA A 266 -11.51 -10.45 -2.52
C ALA A 266 -10.86 -10.23 -1.16
N MET A 267 -11.65 -10.09 -0.10
CA MET A 267 -11.18 -9.96 1.28
C MET A 267 -10.38 -11.17 1.73
N ILE A 268 -10.88 -12.39 1.50
CA ILE A 268 -10.20 -13.63 1.90
C ILE A 268 -8.92 -13.81 1.10
N GLN A 269 -8.95 -13.57 -0.22
CA GLN A 269 -7.77 -13.64 -1.07
C GLN A 269 -6.67 -12.69 -0.60
N LEU A 270 -6.99 -11.41 -0.36
CA LEU A 270 -5.99 -10.44 0.07
C LEU A 270 -5.53 -10.70 1.51
N PHE A 271 -6.41 -11.17 2.39
CA PHE A 271 -6.05 -11.60 3.73
C PHE A 271 -4.99 -12.71 3.68
N VAL A 272 -5.23 -13.82 2.98
CA VAL A 272 -4.23 -14.92 2.93
C VAL A 272 -2.97 -14.50 2.16
N ALA A 273 -3.09 -13.75 1.07
CA ALA A 273 -1.92 -13.27 0.33
C ALA A 273 -1.07 -12.29 1.15
N SER A 274 -1.71 -11.47 2.00
CA SER A 274 -1.03 -10.53 2.89
C SER A 274 -0.19 -11.23 3.96
N ILE A 275 -0.62 -12.42 4.42
CA ILE A 275 0.17 -13.25 5.35
C ILE A 275 1.49 -13.63 4.70
N SER A 276 1.46 -14.13 3.46
CA SER A 276 2.65 -14.54 2.71
C SER A 276 3.58 -13.35 2.43
N VAL A 277 3.06 -12.23 1.91
CA VAL A 277 3.92 -11.10 1.52
C VAL A 277 4.49 -10.36 2.73
N SER A 278 3.70 -10.12 3.77
CA SER A 278 4.17 -9.37 4.94
C SER A 278 5.20 -10.17 5.74
N SER A 279 4.99 -11.48 5.87
CA SER A 279 5.93 -12.34 6.59
C SER A 279 7.26 -12.48 5.84
N TYR A 280 7.21 -12.60 4.51
CA TYR A 280 8.40 -12.56 3.68
C TYR A 280 9.17 -11.24 3.88
N GLN A 281 8.50 -10.09 3.78
CA GLN A 281 9.15 -8.78 3.90
C GLN A 281 9.75 -8.54 5.29
N LEU A 282 9.05 -8.92 6.36
CA LEU A 282 9.51 -8.70 7.74
C LEU A 282 10.66 -9.62 8.14
N PHE A 283 10.68 -10.86 7.64
CA PHE A 283 11.63 -11.88 8.08
C PHE A 283 12.68 -12.26 7.04
N LEU A 284 12.67 -11.66 5.83
CA LEU A 284 13.66 -11.97 4.79
C LEU A 284 15.12 -11.92 5.29
N PRO A 285 15.57 -10.89 6.03
CA PRO A 285 16.93 -10.89 6.58
C PRO A 285 17.18 -12.10 7.48
N SER A 286 16.22 -12.48 8.33
CA SER A 286 16.31 -13.66 9.20
C SER A 286 16.35 -14.97 8.41
N ILE A 287 15.55 -15.09 7.34
CA ILE A 287 15.58 -16.25 6.45
C ILE A 287 16.97 -16.39 5.81
N VAL A 288 17.56 -15.28 5.35
CA VAL A 288 18.93 -15.26 4.80
C VAL A 288 19.96 -15.61 5.87
N HIS A 289 19.82 -15.11 7.10
CA HIS A 289 20.70 -15.48 8.21
C HIS A 289 20.66 -16.99 8.51
N GLY A 290 19.47 -17.61 8.45
CA GLY A 290 19.31 -19.06 8.56
C GLY A 290 20.06 -19.88 7.49
N MET A 291 20.50 -19.26 6.38
CA MET A 291 21.31 -19.92 5.36
C MET A 291 22.81 -20.02 5.72
N GLY A 292 23.21 -19.48 6.88
CA GLY A 292 24.59 -19.53 7.37
C GLY A 292 25.41 -18.25 7.14
N TYR A 293 24.80 -17.19 6.61
CA TYR A 293 25.44 -15.88 6.49
C TYR A 293 25.46 -15.17 7.85
N ASN A 294 26.53 -14.41 8.13
CA ASN A 294 26.58 -13.58 9.34
C ASN A 294 25.57 -12.41 9.26
N PHE A 295 25.25 -11.81 10.41
CA PHE A 295 24.23 -10.76 10.51
C PHE A 295 24.40 -9.60 9.53
N VAL A 296 25.62 -9.09 9.40
CA VAL A 296 25.93 -7.94 8.55
C VAL A 296 25.78 -8.32 7.07
N VAL A 297 26.25 -9.50 6.69
CA VAL A 297 26.12 -10.02 5.32
C VAL A 297 24.67 -10.35 5.00
N SER A 298 23.88 -10.87 5.94
CA SER A 298 22.45 -11.14 5.74
C SER A 298 21.64 -9.89 5.38
N GLN A 299 22.00 -8.72 5.93
CA GLN A 299 21.42 -7.42 5.54
C GLN A 299 21.74 -7.05 4.10
N LEU A 300 22.98 -7.27 3.66
CA LEU A 300 23.38 -7.00 2.29
C LEU A 300 22.69 -7.97 1.31
N PHE A 301 22.56 -9.24 1.70
CA PHE A 301 21.91 -10.26 0.88
C PHE A 301 20.38 -10.15 0.88
N SER A 302 19.75 -9.34 1.74
CA SER A 302 18.31 -9.07 1.59
C SER A 302 18.00 -8.12 0.42
N ILE A 303 18.99 -7.37 -0.07
CA ILE A 303 18.84 -6.37 -1.13
C ILE A 303 18.39 -6.99 -2.46
N PRO A 304 19.05 -8.04 -3.01
CA PRO A 304 18.68 -8.58 -4.31
C PRO A 304 17.27 -9.18 -4.36
N PRO A 305 16.78 -9.95 -3.36
CA PRO A 305 15.40 -10.41 -3.36
C PRO A 305 14.36 -9.26 -3.38
N PHE A 306 14.59 -8.17 -2.64
CA PHE A 306 13.73 -6.97 -2.71
C PHE A 306 13.81 -6.28 -4.08
N PHE A 307 15.01 -6.21 -4.66
CA PHE A 307 15.22 -5.58 -5.96
C PHE A 307 14.51 -6.37 -7.08
N CYS A 308 14.65 -7.70 -7.07
CA CYS A 308 13.95 -8.61 -7.97
C CYS A 308 12.43 -8.44 -7.85
N ALA A 309 11.91 -8.35 -6.62
CA ALA A 309 10.49 -8.11 -6.38
C ALA A 309 10.00 -6.77 -6.97
N GLY A 310 10.78 -5.70 -6.82
CA GLY A 310 10.44 -4.39 -7.38
C GLY A 310 10.45 -4.38 -8.91
N VAL A 311 11.54 -4.87 -9.51
CA VAL A 311 11.67 -4.95 -10.97
C VAL A 311 10.59 -5.82 -11.58
N SER A 312 10.32 -7.00 -11.00
CA SER A 312 9.28 -7.90 -11.50
C SER A 312 7.89 -7.28 -11.38
N THR A 313 7.61 -6.52 -10.31
CA THR A 313 6.33 -5.83 -10.12
C THR A 313 6.08 -4.80 -11.22
N ILE A 314 7.10 -4.02 -11.59
CA ILE A 314 7.02 -3.06 -12.68
C ILE A 314 6.77 -3.77 -14.02
N ILE A 315 7.54 -4.82 -14.32
CA ILE A 315 7.40 -5.57 -15.57
C ILE A 315 5.98 -6.18 -15.69
N VAL A 316 5.52 -6.84 -14.62
CA VAL A 316 4.20 -7.48 -14.57
C VAL A 316 3.09 -6.45 -14.70
N ALA A 317 3.20 -5.30 -14.03
CA ALA A 317 2.23 -4.21 -14.15
C ALA A 317 2.11 -3.73 -15.60
N ILE A 318 3.24 -3.46 -16.27
CA ILE A 318 3.27 -3.02 -17.68
C ILE A 318 2.64 -4.08 -18.60
N ILE A 319 2.99 -5.35 -18.42
CA ILE A 319 2.45 -6.45 -19.23
C ILE A 319 0.94 -6.60 -19.00
N SER A 320 0.50 -6.50 -17.75
CA SER A 320 -0.90 -6.66 -17.34
C SER A 320 -1.78 -5.52 -17.84
N ASP A 321 -1.29 -4.29 -17.80
CA ASP A 321 -1.98 -3.13 -18.36
C ASP A 321 -2.10 -3.24 -19.89
N ARG A 322 -1.01 -3.64 -20.58
CA ARG A 322 -1.02 -3.81 -22.04
C ARG A 322 -1.96 -4.92 -22.51
N LYS A 323 -1.97 -6.06 -21.82
CA LYS A 323 -2.82 -7.20 -22.16
C LYS A 323 -4.27 -7.04 -21.68
N ARG A 324 -4.55 -6.06 -20.81
CA ARG A 324 -5.86 -5.84 -20.16
C ARG A 324 -6.41 -7.13 -19.52
N THR A 325 -5.52 -7.98 -19.03
CA THR A 325 -5.84 -9.21 -18.29
C THR A 325 -5.05 -9.23 -16.99
N ARG A 326 -5.70 -9.64 -15.90
CA ARG A 326 -5.16 -9.62 -14.54
C ARG A 326 -5.07 -11.03 -13.97
N GLY A 327 -6.13 -11.83 -14.04
CA GLY A 327 -6.19 -13.17 -13.44
C GLY A 327 -5.09 -14.11 -13.93
N PRO A 328 -4.95 -14.34 -15.26
CA PRO A 328 -3.91 -15.23 -15.79
C PRO A 328 -2.49 -14.80 -15.42
N ILE A 329 -2.23 -13.50 -15.41
CA ILE A 329 -0.92 -12.95 -15.05
C ILE A 329 -0.65 -13.17 -13.57
N MET A 330 -1.63 -12.92 -12.72
CA MET A 330 -1.53 -13.22 -11.28
C MET A 330 -1.21 -14.71 -11.05
N PHE A 331 -1.85 -15.64 -11.77
CA PHE A 331 -1.58 -17.07 -11.64
C PHE A 331 -0.14 -17.42 -11.99
N LEU A 332 0.37 -16.88 -13.10
CA LEU A 332 1.75 -17.10 -13.53
C LEU A 332 2.75 -16.60 -12.49
N THR A 333 2.52 -15.38 -11.94
CA THR A 333 3.41 -14.83 -10.90
C THR A 333 3.31 -15.59 -9.59
N SER A 334 2.12 -16.06 -9.20
CA SER A 334 1.96 -16.89 -8.00
C SER A 334 2.70 -18.22 -8.12
N ILE A 335 2.68 -18.86 -9.30
CA ILE A 335 3.41 -20.12 -9.55
C ILE A 335 4.92 -19.90 -9.35
N ILE A 336 5.46 -18.80 -9.85
CA ILE A 336 6.86 -18.43 -9.62
C ILE A 336 7.14 -18.33 -8.11
N GLY A 337 6.30 -17.61 -7.36
CA GLY A 337 6.45 -17.47 -5.90
C GLY A 337 6.34 -18.82 -5.15
N ILE A 338 5.43 -19.69 -5.58
CA ILE A 338 5.25 -21.06 -5.05
C ILE A 338 6.53 -21.88 -5.23
N ILE A 339 7.14 -21.84 -6.43
CA ILE A 339 8.41 -22.53 -6.71
C ILE A 339 9.49 -22.02 -5.76
N GLY A 340 9.59 -20.70 -5.55
CA GLY A 340 10.55 -20.11 -4.62
C GLY A 340 10.38 -20.61 -3.19
N TYR A 341 9.13 -20.67 -2.68
CA TYR A 341 8.86 -21.19 -1.34
C TYR A 341 9.15 -22.69 -1.21
N ILE A 342 8.86 -23.48 -2.26
CA ILE A 342 9.22 -24.90 -2.30
C ILE A 342 10.74 -25.05 -2.18
N MET A 343 11.53 -24.23 -2.89
CA MET A 343 12.99 -24.24 -2.77
C MET A 343 13.46 -23.89 -1.35
N LEU A 344 12.82 -22.95 -0.67
CA LEU A 344 13.15 -22.63 0.73
C LEU A 344 12.86 -23.79 1.70
N LEU A 345 11.88 -24.63 1.38
CA LEU A 345 11.47 -25.75 2.21
C LEU A 345 12.29 -27.03 2.01
N ILE A 346 12.94 -27.21 0.85
CA ILE A 346 13.73 -28.42 0.57
C ILE A 346 14.99 -28.43 1.45
N PRO A 347 15.13 -29.40 2.39
CA PRO A 347 16.26 -29.41 3.31
C PRO A 347 17.60 -29.68 2.64
N SER A 348 17.60 -30.46 1.54
CA SER A 348 18.80 -30.89 0.81
C SER A 348 19.44 -29.80 -0.05
N LEU A 349 18.77 -28.65 -0.24
CA LEU A 349 19.33 -27.54 -1.02
C LEU A 349 20.38 -26.78 -0.21
N SER A 350 21.46 -26.40 -0.89
CA SER A 350 22.54 -25.59 -0.33
C SER A 350 22.06 -24.17 0.02
N GLY A 351 22.78 -23.47 0.90
CA GLY A 351 22.49 -22.07 1.26
C GLY A 351 22.31 -21.15 0.03
N PRO A 352 23.21 -21.19 -0.97
CA PRO A 352 23.04 -20.44 -2.22
C PRO A 352 21.79 -20.83 -3.02
N ALA A 353 21.41 -22.11 -3.06
CA ALA A 353 20.19 -22.54 -3.75
C ALA A 353 18.93 -22.03 -3.04
N LYS A 354 18.89 -22.07 -1.69
CA LYS A 354 17.81 -21.45 -0.90
C LYS A 354 17.75 -19.94 -1.11
N TYR A 355 18.91 -19.29 -1.24
CA TYR A 355 18.99 -17.86 -1.54
C TYR A 355 18.37 -17.50 -2.91
N VAL A 356 18.66 -18.28 -3.95
CA VAL A 356 17.98 -18.16 -5.25
C VAL A 356 16.47 -18.36 -5.08
N GLY A 357 16.06 -19.32 -4.25
CA GLY A 357 14.66 -19.51 -3.85
C GLY A 357 14.02 -18.24 -3.27
N ALA A 358 14.72 -17.55 -2.35
CA ALA A 358 14.23 -16.27 -1.80
C ALA A 358 14.04 -15.19 -2.88
N CYS A 359 14.98 -15.04 -3.81
CA CYS A 359 14.82 -14.12 -4.95
C CYS A 359 13.60 -14.47 -5.82
N ILE A 360 13.38 -15.76 -6.06
CA ILE A 360 12.23 -16.27 -6.82
C ILE A 360 10.91 -15.99 -6.06
N VAL A 361 10.88 -16.16 -4.74
CA VAL A 361 9.72 -15.78 -3.91
C VAL A 361 9.39 -14.31 -4.13
N GLY A 362 10.35 -13.40 -3.95
CA GLY A 362 10.13 -11.97 -4.15
C GLY A 362 9.62 -11.64 -5.56
N THR A 363 10.22 -12.27 -6.58
CA THR A 363 9.87 -12.08 -8.00
C THR A 363 8.43 -12.46 -8.31
N GLY A 364 7.88 -13.49 -7.67
CA GLY A 364 6.50 -13.96 -7.93
C GLY A 364 5.46 -13.42 -6.97
N LEU A 365 5.78 -13.36 -5.67
CA LEU A 365 4.85 -13.03 -4.60
C LEU A 365 4.38 -11.58 -4.64
N VAL A 366 5.32 -10.62 -4.74
CA VAL A 366 4.96 -9.19 -4.68
C VAL A 366 4.10 -8.77 -5.89
N PRO A 367 4.45 -9.12 -7.15
CA PRO A 367 3.59 -8.79 -8.28
C PRO A 367 2.22 -9.46 -8.24
N ALA A 368 2.13 -10.69 -7.70
CA ALA A 368 0.85 -11.39 -7.56
C ALA A 368 -0.10 -10.61 -6.65
N VAL A 369 0.38 -10.13 -5.50
CA VAL A 369 -0.42 -9.33 -4.56
C VAL A 369 -0.79 -7.98 -5.16
N THR A 370 0.15 -7.26 -5.78
CA THR A 370 -0.12 -5.97 -6.42
C THR A 370 -1.16 -6.10 -7.54
N THR A 371 -1.05 -7.15 -8.36
CA THR A 371 -2.00 -7.45 -9.44
C THR A 371 -3.38 -7.80 -8.88
N ALA A 372 -3.45 -8.55 -7.77
CA ALA A 372 -4.71 -8.86 -7.10
C ALA A 372 -5.43 -7.59 -6.64
N VAL A 373 -4.73 -6.65 -6.00
CA VAL A 373 -5.31 -5.35 -5.57
C VAL A 373 -5.88 -4.58 -6.75
N ALA A 374 -5.12 -4.47 -7.84
CA ALA A 374 -5.59 -3.81 -9.06
C ALA A 374 -6.79 -4.53 -9.69
N TRP A 375 -6.81 -5.86 -9.68
CA TRP A 375 -7.90 -6.66 -10.23
C TRP A 375 -9.21 -6.44 -9.49
N MET A 376 -9.16 -6.42 -8.15
CA MET A 376 -10.31 -6.17 -7.30
C MET A 376 -10.85 -4.75 -7.50
N ALA A 377 -9.98 -3.74 -7.57
CA ALA A 377 -10.39 -2.35 -7.80
C ALA A 377 -11.11 -2.15 -9.15
N ASN A 378 -10.67 -2.87 -10.19
CA ASN A 378 -11.27 -2.79 -11.52
C ASN A 378 -12.64 -3.48 -11.63
N ASN A 379 -12.90 -4.50 -10.79
CA ASN A 379 -14.10 -5.33 -10.87
C ASN A 379 -15.22 -4.92 -9.93
N ILE A 380 -15.07 -3.81 -9.21
CA ILE A 380 -16.10 -3.23 -8.36
C ILE A 380 -16.57 -1.90 -8.97
N ALA A 381 -17.86 -1.83 -9.28
CA ALA A 381 -18.50 -0.62 -9.82
C ALA A 381 -19.46 0.01 -8.80
N GLY A 382 -19.80 1.28 -9.04
CA GLY A 382 -20.52 2.13 -8.11
C GLY A 382 -19.57 2.82 -7.13
N HIS A 383 -19.59 4.16 -7.11
CA HIS A 383 -18.62 4.95 -6.34
C HIS A 383 -18.66 4.66 -4.83
N ALA A 384 -19.86 4.58 -4.23
CA ALA A 384 -20.02 4.30 -2.80
C ALA A 384 -19.61 2.86 -2.45
N LYS A 385 -20.08 1.87 -3.21
CA LYS A 385 -19.73 0.45 -3.03
C LYS A 385 -18.23 0.21 -3.18
N ARG A 386 -17.58 0.83 -4.18
CA ARG A 386 -16.14 0.72 -4.41
C ARG A 386 -15.32 1.22 -3.22
N GLY A 387 -15.67 2.38 -2.65
CA GLY A 387 -14.97 2.93 -1.49
C GLY A 387 -15.05 2.02 -0.26
N ILE A 388 -16.25 1.53 0.06
CA ILE A 388 -16.48 0.65 1.22
C ILE A 388 -15.79 -0.70 1.02
N ALA A 389 -15.96 -1.31 -0.15
CA ALA A 389 -15.34 -2.60 -0.46
C ALA A 389 -13.81 -2.51 -0.46
N ALA A 390 -13.23 -1.44 -1.02
CA ALA A 390 -11.78 -1.22 -0.97
C ALA A 390 -11.27 -1.11 0.47
N GLY A 391 -11.98 -0.39 1.35
CA GLY A 391 -11.65 -0.31 2.77
C GLY A 391 -11.72 -1.68 3.47
N LEU A 392 -12.78 -2.46 3.25
CA LEU A 392 -12.92 -3.80 3.83
C LEU A 392 -11.81 -4.75 3.37
N ILE A 393 -11.47 -4.71 2.08
CA ILE A 393 -10.40 -5.52 1.48
C ILE A 393 -9.03 -5.12 2.04
N LEU A 394 -8.72 -3.83 2.15
CA LEU A 394 -7.45 -3.38 2.73
C LEU A 394 -7.34 -3.70 4.21
N MET A 395 -8.43 -3.54 4.96
CA MET A 395 -8.48 -3.92 6.38
C MET A 395 -8.21 -5.42 6.56
N SER A 396 -8.75 -6.29 5.70
CA SER A 396 -8.45 -7.73 5.76
C SER A 396 -6.98 -8.03 5.51
N ALA A 397 -6.29 -7.27 4.65
CA ALA A 397 -4.85 -7.37 4.46
C ALA A 397 -4.06 -7.00 5.73
N ASN A 398 -4.47 -5.95 6.44
CA ASN A 398 -3.82 -5.56 7.70
C ASN A 398 -4.01 -6.62 8.79
N ILE A 399 -5.17 -7.27 8.86
CA ILE A 399 -5.40 -8.41 9.77
C ILE A 399 -4.46 -9.57 9.43
N GLY A 400 -4.24 -9.84 8.14
CA GLY A 400 -3.25 -10.84 7.74
C GLY A 400 -1.82 -10.46 8.15
N GLY A 401 -1.47 -9.18 8.17
CA GLY A 401 -0.21 -8.67 8.72
C GLY A 401 0.00 -8.99 10.22
N VAL A 402 -1.07 -8.96 11.02
CA VAL A 402 -1.04 -9.38 12.44
C VAL A 402 -0.60 -10.84 12.56
N ILE A 403 -1.13 -11.72 11.71
CA ILE A 403 -0.80 -13.15 11.69
C ILE A 403 0.60 -13.37 11.11
N ALA A 404 0.94 -12.69 10.01
CA ALA A 404 2.24 -12.76 9.34
C ALA A 404 3.41 -12.54 10.31
N SER A 405 3.20 -11.62 11.25
CA SER A 405 4.14 -11.25 12.31
C SER A 405 4.45 -12.39 13.30
N GLN A 406 3.64 -13.45 13.32
CA GLN A 406 3.73 -14.55 14.29
C GLN A 406 4.27 -15.86 13.70
N ILE A 407 4.34 -16.01 12.36
CA ILE A 407 4.59 -17.30 11.73
C ILE A 407 6.07 -17.70 11.66
N TYR A 408 7.01 -16.74 11.70
CA TYR A 408 8.44 -17.02 11.78
C TYR A 408 8.88 -16.96 13.24
N ARG A 409 9.19 -18.12 13.82
CA ARG A 409 9.49 -18.27 15.26
C ARG A 409 10.95 -18.66 15.43
N GLU A 410 11.55 -18.22 16.53
CA GLU A 410 12.94 -18.53 16.86
C GLU A 410 13.20 -20.03 16.95
N LYS A 411 12.26 -20.80 17.51
CA LYS A 411 12.34 -22.27 17.61
C LYS A 411 12.41 -23.01 16.26
N ASP A 412 12.03 -22.35 15.16
CA ASP A 412 12.07 -22.94 13.82
C ASP A 412 13.38 -22.58 13.09
N PHE A 413 14.29 -21.80 13.71
CA PHE A 413 15.62 -21.52 13.18
C PHE A 413 16.43 -22.82 13.05
N PRO A 414 17.28 -22.99 12.02
CA PRO A 414 17.60 -22.03 10.95
C PRO A 414 16.70 -22.09 9.71
N ASN A 415 15.94 -23.18 9.53
CA ASN A 415 15.26 -23.44 8.26
C ASN A 415 13.87 -22.77 8.14
N TYR A 416 13.29 -22.33 9.25
CA TYR A 416 11.98 -21.70 9.33
C TYR A 416 10.88 -22.49 8.58
N ILE A 417 10.91 -23.82 8.68
CA ILE A 417 10.02 -24.72 7.92
C ILE A 417 8.55 -24.37 8.16
N PHE A 418 8.17 -24.11 9.41
CA PHE A 418 6.81 -23.73 9.76
C PHE A 418 6.36 -22.42 9.09
N GLY A 419 7.16 -21.36 9.19
CA GLY A 419 6.86 -20.06 8.59
C GLY A 419 6.77 -20.14 7.07
N ASN A 420 7.75 -20.77 6.43
CA ASN A 420 7.78 -20.99 4.98
C ASN A 420 6.58 -21.85 4.51
N SER A 421 6.18 -22.86 5.28
CA SER A 421 5.04 -23.74 4.94
C SER A 421 3.71 -23.01 5.01
N ILE A 422 3.49 -22.18 6.06
CA ILE A 422 2.29 -21.35 6.16
C ILE A 422 2.25 -20.32 5.03
N ALA A 423 3.37 -19.63 4.78
CA ALA A 423 3.44 -18.64 3.72
C ALA A 423 3.19 -19.25 2.33
N LEU A 424 3.69 -20.47 2.07
CA LEU A 424 3.38 -21.24 0.88
C LEU A 424 1.89 -21.60 0.80
N GLY A 425 1.34 -22.19 1.87
CA GLY A 425 -0.07 -22.59 1.92
C GLY A 425 -1.02 -21.42 1.69
N CYS A 426 -0.72 -20.26 2.28
CA CYS A 426 -1.46 -19.02 2.07
C CYS A 426 -1.36 -18.50 0.63
N LEU A 427 -0.20 -18.60 -0.03
CA LEU A 427 -0.03 -18.21 -1.43
C LEU A 427 -0.79 -19.16 -2.38
N VAL A 428 -0.77 -20.47 -2.10
CA VAL A 428 -1.56 -21.47 -2.84
C VAL A 428 -3.05 -21.17 -2.67
N ALA A 429 -3.51 -20.95 -1.44
CA ALA A 429 -4.91 -20.61 -1.15
C ALA A 429 -5.33 -19.32 -1.86
N ALA A 430 -4.50 -18.25 -1.82
CA ALA A 430 -4.74 -17.02 -2.57
C ALA A 430 -4.92 -17.29 -4.07
N THR A 431 -4.08 -18.17 -4.63
CA THR A 431 -4.10 -18.54 -6.04
C THR A 431 -5.35 -19.33 -6.40
N CYS A 432 -5.76 -20.31 -5.58
CA CYS A 432 -7.00 -21.05 -5.77
C CYS A 432 -8.23 -20.15 -5.74
N ILE A 433 -8.29 -19.20 -4.80
CA ILE A 433 -9.40 -18.23 -4.73
C ILE A 433 -9.40 -17.32 -5.95
N ALA A 434 -8.23 -16.88 -6.42
CA ALA A 434 -8.13 -16.08 -7.63
C ALA A 434 -8.57 -16.86 -8.90
N VAL A 435 -8.24 -18.15 -9.00
CA VAL A 435 -8.73 -19.02 -10.08
C VAL A 435 -10.25 -19.14 -10.04
N LEU A 436 -10.83 -19.33 -8.85
CA LEU A 436 -12.28 -19.35 -8.66
C LEU A 436 -12.92 -18.03 -9.09
N GLN A 437 -12.38 -16.89 -8.67
CA GLN A 437 -12.85 -15.56 -9.09
C GLN A 437 -12.79 -15.37 -10.60
N TYR A 438 -11.71 -15.82 -11.26
CA TYR A 438 -11.57 -15.73 -12.71
C TYR A 438 -12.69 -16.45 -13.44
N PHE A 439 -13.01 -17.68 -13.03
CA PHE A 439 -14.10 -18.44 -13.65
C PHE A 439 -15.47 -17.85 -13.33
N ILE A 440 -15.67 -17.28 -12.14
CA ILE A 440 -16.89 -16.54 -11.79
C ILE A 440 -17.06 -15.33 -12.72
N TYR A 441 -16.04 -14.50 -12.88
CA TYR A 441 -16.09 -13.32 -13.73
C TYR A 441 -16.26 -13.68 -15.21
N LYS A 442 -15.58 -14.73 -15.67
CA LYS A 442 -15.76 -15.25 -17.04
C LYS A 442 -17.19 -15.71 -17.28
N THR A 443 -17.76 -16.48 -16.37
CA THR A 443 -19.14 -16.99 -16.47
C THR A 443 -20.15 -15.84 -16.44
N LEU A 444 -19.95 -14.84 -15.57
CA LEU A 444 -20.81 -13.65 -15.51
C LEU A 444 -20.73 -12.82 -16.80
N ASN A 445 -19.53 -12.63 -17.35
CA ASN A 445 -19.34 -11.95 -18.63
C ASN A 445 -20.03 -12.69 -19.78
N GLU A 446 -19.95 -14.03 -19.83
CA GLU A 446 -20.64 -14.83 -20.83
C GLU A 446 -22.16 -14.75 -20.69
N LYS A 447 -22.69 -14.79 -19.46
CA LYS A 447 -24.12 -14.59 -19.20
C LYS A 447 -24.61 -13.21 -19.63
N LYS A 448 -23.87 -12.15 -19.27
CA LYS A 448 -24.21 -10.77 -19.67
C LYS A 448 -24.22 -10.57 -21.18
N ARG A 449 -23.33 -11.26 -21.91
CA ARG A 449 -23.31 -11.22 -23.39
C ARG A 449 -24.46 -12.00 -24.03
N LYS A 450 -24.81 -13.15 -23.47
CA LYS A 450 -25.84 -14.04 -24.05
C LYS A 450 -27.26 -13.59 -23.72
N ASP A 451 -27.48 -13.14 -22.49
CA ASP A 451 -28.80 -12.71 -22.02
C ASP A 451 -28.71 -11.47 -21.12
N PRO A 452 -28.51 -10.28 -21.71
CA PRO A 452 -28.50 -9.02 -20.97
C PRO A 452 -29.81 -8.76 -20.21
N GLN A 453 -30.94 -9.20 -20.77
CA GLN A 453 -32.28 -8.89 -20.25
C GLN A 453 -32.56 -9.62 -18.93
N SER A 454 -32.00 -10.81 -18.71
CA SER A 454 -32.10 -11.52 -17.43
C SER A 454 -31.65 -10.70 -16.21
N PHE A 455 -30.72 -9.76 -16.39
CA PHE A 455 -30.23 -8.89 -15.32
C PHE A 455 -31.09 -7.64 -15.09
N LEU A 456 -31.95 -7.30 -16.06
CA LEU A 456 -32.81 -6.11 -16.05
C LEU A 456 -34.27 -6.44 -15.74
N GLN A 457 -34.72 -7.67 -15.99
CA GLN A 457 -36.11 -8.09 -15.79
C GLN A 457 -36.56 -7.93 -14.32
N GLY A 458 -37.75 -7.36 -14.15
CA GLY A 458 -38.39 -7.17 -12.85
C GLY A 458 -37.78 -6.05 -11.99
N LYS A 459 -36.88 -5.22 -12.54
CA LYS A 459 -36.24 -4.10 -11.84
C LYS A 459 -36.82 -2.77 -12.31
N SER A 460 -37.05 -1.87 -11.36
CA SER A 460 -37.38 -0.47 -11.62
C SER A 460 -36.20 0.29 -12.24
N GLU A 461 -36.45 1.44 -12.88
CA GLU A 461 -35.39 2.27 -13.46
C GLU A 461 -34.33 2.70 -12.43
N GLU A 462 -34.74 2.94 -11.18
CA GLU A 462 -33.84 3.30 -10.09
C GLU A 462 -32.97 2.10 -9.66
N GLU A 463 -33.53 0.89 -9.63
CA GLU A 463 -32.77 -0.34 -9.37
C GLU A 463 -31.78 -0.65 -10.49
N ILE A 464 -32.17 -0.43 -11.75
CA ILE A 464 -31.28 -0.63 -12.91
C ILE A 464 -30.09 0.33 -12.84
N LYS A 465 -30.32 1.61 -12.52
CA LYS A 465 -29.24 2.60 -12.31
C LYS A 465 -28.30 2.21 -11.16
N ASN A 466 -28.80 1.45 -10.18
CA ASN A 466 -28.05 1.04 -9.00
C ASN A 466 -27.45 -0.38 -9.09
N LEU A 467 -27.58 -1.08 -10.22
CA LEU A 467 -27.02 -2.44 -10.42
C LEU A 467 -25.49 -2.48 -10.29
N GLY A 468 -24.81 -1.37 -10.54
CA GLY A 468 -23.35 -1.27 -10.42
C GLY A 468 -22.64 -2.31 -11.30
N ASP A 469 -21.85 -3.18 -10.67
CA ASP A 469 -21.06 -4.18 -11.40
C ASP A 469 -21.90 -5.34 -11.92
N LEU A 470 -23.17 -5.47 -11.53
CA LEU A 470 -24.11 -6.44 -12.10
C LEU A 470 -24.76 -5.96 -13.40
N HIS A 471 -24.64 -4.68 -13.74
CA HIS A 471 -25.21 -4.13 -14.97
C HIS A 471 -24.63 -4.85 -16.20
N PRO A 472 -25.44 -5.20 -17.23
CA PRO A 472 -24.98 -5.89 -18.43
C PRO A 472 -23.83 -5.18 -19.16
N ASP A 473 -23.87 -3.85 -19.22
CA ASP A 473 -22.83 -3.03 -19.86
C ASP A 473 -21.49 -3.04 -19.10
N PHE A 474 -21.50 -3.42 -17.81
CA PHE A 474 -20.28 -3.58 -17.04
C PHE A 474 -19.68 -4.97 -17.30
N MET A 475 -18.56 -5.01 -18.01
CA MET A 475 -17.82 -6.24 -18.24
C MET A 475 -16.67 -6.36 -17.24
N TYR A 476 -16.61 -7.48 -16.53
CA TYR A 476 -15.52 -7.76 -15.60
C TYR A 476 -14.20 -7.92 -16.37
N ILE A 477 -13.12 -7.36 -15.83
CA ILE A 477 -11.76 -7.66 -16.31
C ILE A 477 -11.38 -9.04 -15.81
N LEU A 478 -10.88 -9.88 -16.73
CA LEU A 478 -10.45 -11.25 -16.44
C LEU A 478 -9.02 -11.31 -15.94
#